data_AF-A0A9P3ZM48-F1
#
_entry.id   AF-A0A9P3ZM48-F1
#
_cell.length_a   1.000
_cell.length_b   1.000
_cell.length_c   1.000
_cell.angle_alpha   90.00
_cell.angle_beta   90.00
_cell.angle_gamma   90.00
#
_symmetry.space_group_name_H-M   'P 1'
#
loop_
_entity.id
_entity.type
_entity.pdbx_description
1 polymer ?
#
loop_
_entity_poly.entity_id
_entity_poly.type
_entity_poly.pdbx_seq_one_letter_code
_entity_poly.pdbx_strand_id
1 'polypeptide(L)'
;MEYNKNGQILREFYARHDLTDCFERDNAYLESAFDEINRIWFDNLCKIDEVNYLMIAEAPLWGKSKSYIYNPATPFTQFFQKSDLEYVLNTKIRDKAEFIDRCNQIGLLIIDISPFALNTEDTIINYRGKSKQNPYGITKREYRLLIQETLPTFFDCKIEKIAPKASCDIRVFFRYARVENTFRDIIADSLIKYNLLASANDLPEISNPAGGIDRNKIKTIINLAVIYIFTYFVEM
;
A
#
# COMPACT_ATOMS: atom_id res chain seq x y z
N MET A 1 12.40 -8.24 -1.01
CA MET A 1 11.27 -8.89 -0.32
C MET A 1 11.39 -10.38 -0.60
N GLU A 2 10.98 -11.25 0.32
CA GLU A 2 11.33 -12.67 0.25
C GLU A 2 10.14 -13.52 -0.23
N TYR A 3 10.01 -13.71 -1.55
CA TYR A 3 8.88 -14.48 -2.08
C TYR A 3 8.86 -15.91 -1.51
N ASN A 4 9.99 -16.62 -1.51
CA ASN A 4 10.05 -18.01 -1.03
C ASN A 4 9.43 -18.21 0.37
N LYS A 5 9.69 -17.30 1.31
CA LYS A 5 9.10 -17.38 2.66
C LYS A 5 7.60 -17.05 2.65
N ASN A 6 7.20 -16.04 1.89
CA ASN A 6 5.78 -15.71 1.70
C ASN A 6 5.02 -16.86 1.02
N GLY A 7 5.60 -17.48 0.00
CA GLY A 7 5.05 -18.63 -0.72
C GLY A 7 4.90 -19.85 0.19
N GLN A 8 5.83 -20.09 1.13
CA GLN A 8 5.67 -21.14 2.14
C GLN A 8 4.48 -20.86 3.07
N ILE A 9 4.37 -19.64 3.61
CA ILE A 9 3.24 -19.23 4.45
C ILE A 9 1.91 -19.42 3.69
N LEU A 10 1.88 -19.03 2.42
CA LEU A 10 0.71 -19.19 1.57
C LEU A 10 0.41 -20.67 1.30
N ARG A 11 1.41 -21.51 1.10
CA ARG A 11 1.23 -22.97 0.94
C ARG A 11 0.60 -23.59 2.17
N GLU A 12 1.05 -23.21 3.36
CA GLU A 12 0.47 -23.63 4.63
C GLU A 12 -0.97 -23.11 4.79
N PHE A 13 -1.25 -21.88 4.31
CA PHE A 13 -2.61 -21.35 4.23
C PHE A 13 -3.51 -22.22 3.33
N TYR A 14 -3.06 -22.60 2.13
CA TYR A 14 -3.81 -23.50 1.24
C TYR A 14 -4.05 -24.87 1.89
N ALA A 15 -3.04 -25.42 2.57
CA ALA A 15 -3.15 -26.71 3.26
C ALA A 15 -4.21 -26.68 4.38
N ARG A 16 -4.29 -25.59 5.16
CA ARG A 16 -5.34 -25.39 6.18
C ARG A 16 -6.78 -25.38 5.62
N HIS A 17 -6.92 -25.24 4.32
CA HIS A 17 -8.20 -25.19 3.61
C HIS A 17 -8.46 -26.40 2.72
N ASP A 18 -7.63 -27.45 2.80
CA ASP A 18 -7.70 -28.62 1.92
C ASP A 18 -7.55 -28.27 0.43
N LEU A 19 -6.73 -27.25 0.13
CA LEU A 19 -6.51 -26.71 -1.22
C LEU A 19 -5.09 -26.96 -1.76
N THR A 20 -4.33 -27.88 -1.16
CA THR A 20 -2.93 -28.14 -1.54
C THR A 20 -2.75 -28.38 -3.04
N ASP A 21 -3.68 -29.11 -3.67
CA ASP A 21 -3.63 -29.43 -5.11
C ASP A 21 -3.82 -28.21 -6.03
N CYS A 22 -4.37 -27.12 -5.50
CA CYS A 22 -4.56 -25.87 -6.24
C CYS A 22 -3.37 -24.91 -6.11
N PHE A 23 -2.49 -25.14 -5.12
CA PHE A 23 -1.44 -24.18 -4.77
C PHE A 23 -0.49 -23.92 -5.93
N GLU A 24 0.08 -24.95 -6.55
CA GLU A 24 1.13 -24.77 -7.57
C GLU A 24 0.63 -23.96 -8.79
N ARG A 25 -0.63 -24.15 -9.19
CA ARG A 25 -1.25 -23.37 -10.27
C ARG A 25 -1.36 -21.88 -9.90
N ASP A 26 -1.89 -21.61 -8.73
CA ASP A 26 -2.10 -20.23 -8.27
C ASP A 26 -0.77 -19.54 -7.93
N ASN A 27 0.21 -20.31 -7.40
CA ASN A 27 1.53 -19.83 -7.01
C ASN A 27 2.32 -19.29 -8.21
N ALA A 28 2.26 -19.95 -9.37
CA ALA A 28 2.94 -19.46 -10.58
C ALA A 28 2.49 -18.03 -10.97
N TYR A 29 1.20 -17.74 -10.83
CA TYR A 29 0.66 -16.40 -11.04
C TYR A 29 1.09 -15.45 -9.91
N LEU A 30 0.98 -15.87 -8.65
CA LEU A 30 1.25 -15.03 -7.49
C LEU A 30 2.73 -14.66 -7.35
N GLU A 31 3.64 -15.55 -7.72
CA GLU A 31 5.10 -15.29 -7.76
C GLU A 31 5.41 -14.22 -8.78
N SER A 32 4.92 -14.41 -10.01
CA SER A 32 5.07 -13.44 -11.09
C SER A 32 4.49 -12.07 -10.72
N ALA A 33 3.28 -12.05 -10.15
CA ALA A 33 2.66 -10.81 -9.67
C ALA A 33 3.47 -10.13 -8.57
N PHE A 34 3.96 -10.89 -7.59
CA PHE A 34 4.79 -10.40 -6.50
C PHE A 34 6.07 -9.77 -7.03
N ASP A 35 6.79 -10.46 -7.91
CA ASP A 35 8.05 -9.99 -8.47
C ASP A 35 7.86 -8.74 -9.34
N GLU A 36 6.84 -8.71 -10.20
CA GLU A 36 6.55 -7.54 -11.04
C GLU A 36 6.15 -6.32 -10.19
N ILE A 37 5.25 -6.47 -9.23
CA ILE A 37 4.84 -5.38 -8.33
C ILE A 37 6.03 -4.87 -7.54
N ASN A 38 6.83 -5.77 -6.97
CA ASN A 38 7.94 -5.37 -6.12
C ASN A 38 9.08 -4.72 -6.90
N ARG A 39 9.33 -5.16 -8.14
CA ARG A 39 10.25 -4.47 -9.05
C ARG A 39 9.77 -3.06 -9.35
N ILE A 40 8.52 -2.88 -9.77
CA ILE A 40 7.96 -1.56 -10.07
C ILE A 40 7.97 -0.64 -8.84
N TRP A 41 7.62 -1.19 -7.67
CA TRP A 41 7.64 -0.45 -6.40
C TRP A 41 9.06 0.00 -6.03
N PHE A 42 10.05 -0.89 -6.15
CA PHE A 42 11.44 -0.58 -5.83
C PHE A 42 12.03 0.44 -6.81
N ASP A 43 11.76 0.27 -8.11
CA ASP A 43 12.14 1.24 -9.16
C ASP A 43 11.55 2.64 -8.85
N ASN A 44 10.35 2.70 -8.28
CA ASN A 44 9.75 3.98 -7.85
C ASN A 44 10.42 4.55 -6.59
N LEU A 45 10.69 3.72 -5.57
CA LEU A 45 11.41 4.15 -4.37
C LEU A 45 12.79 4.72 -4.70
N CYS A 46 13.48 4.17 -5.69
CA CYS A 46 14.77 4.69 -6.16
C CYS A 46 14.69 6.11 -6.73
N LYS A 47 13.52 6.54 -7.22
CA LYS A 47 13.30 7.88 -7.80
C LYS A 47 12.88 8.94 -6.78
N ILE A 48 12.58 8.55 -5.56
CA ILE A 48 12.22 9.46 -4.47
C ILE A 48 13.50 9.80 -3.72
N ASP A 49 13.89 11.06 -3.59
CA ASP A 49 15.10 11.39 -2.82
C ASP A 49 14.88 11.20 -1.32
N GLU A 50 13.77 11.76 -0.81
CA GLU A 50 13.32 11.67 0.57
C GLU A 50 11.84 11.31 0.64
N VAL A 51 11.47 10.37 1.49
CA VAL A 51 10.10 9.91 1.72
C VAL A 51 9.48 10.73 2.84
N ASN A 52 8.64 11.69 2.46
CA ASN A 52 7.91 12.57 3.38
C ASN A 52 6.56 12.01 3.81
N TYR A 53 5.95 11.20 2.95
CA TYR A 53 4.61 10.69 3.15
C TYR A 53 4.56 9.21 2.81
N LEU A 54 4.06 8.39 3.73
CA LEU A 54 3.88 6.95 3.51
C LEU A 54 2.40 6.60 3.63
N MET A 55 1.78 6.23 2.50
CA MET A 55 0.41 5.76 2.47
C MET A 55 0.35 4.22 2.50
N ILE A 56 -0.30 3.66 3.52
CA ILE A 56 -0.55 2.22 3.64
C ILE A 56 -1.90 1.88 3.04
N ALA A 57 -1.94 0.85 2.21
CA ALA A 57 -3.04 0.61 1.31
C ALA A 57 -3.29 -0.87 1.01
N GLU A 58 -4.46 -1.11 0.44
CA GLU A 58 -4.70 -2.23 -0.49
C GLU A 58 -4.75 -1.60 -1.88
N ALA A 59 -3.63 -1.59 -2.61
CA ALA A 59 -3.63 -1.03 -3.96
C ALA A 59 -4.44 -1.94 -4.92
N PRO A 60 -4.77 -1.45 -6.14
CA PRO A 60 -5.45 -2.28 -7.12
C PRO A 60 -4.70 -3.59 -7.34
N LEU A 61 -5.42 -4.70 -7.24
CA LEU A 61 -4.85 -6.03 -7.40
C LEU A 61 -4.17 -6.15 -8.77
N TRP A 62 -3.04 -6.84 -8.78
CA TRP A 62 -2.45 -7.31 -10.03
C TRP A 62 -3.43 -8.25 -10.74
N GLY A 63 -3.30 -8.35 -12.06
CA GLY A 63 -4.24 -9.07 -12.93
C GLY A 63 -3.96 -8.69 -14.37
N LYS A 64 -4.85 -9.08 -15.30
CA LYS A 64 -4.67 -8.82 -16.75
C LYS A 64 -4.38 -7.35 -17.09
N SER A 65 -4.99 -6.42 -16.37
CA SER A 65 -4.80 -4.99 -16.60
C SER A 65 -3.53 -4.41 -15.97
N LYS A 66 -2.83 -5.16 -15.10
CA LYS A 66 -1.60 -4.73 -14.39
C LYS A 66 -1.72 -3.33 -13.74
N SER A 67 -2.90 -2.99 -13.21
CA SER A 67 -3.33 -1.64 -12.79
C SER A 67 -2.64 -1.08 -11.55
N TYR A 68 -1.44 -1.55 -11.21
CA TYR A 68 -0.69 -1.06 -10.07
C TYR A 68 -0.44 0.45 -10.16
N ILE A 69 -0.41 1.13 -9.02
CA ILE A 69 -0.40 2.61 -8.99
C ILE A 69 0.83 3.20 -9.70
N TYR A 70 1.96 2.51 -9.61
CA TYR A 70 3.23 2.89 -10.22
C TYR A 70 3.44 2.36 -11.64
N ASN A 71 2.45 1.70 -12.25
CA ASN A 71 2.50 1.32 -13.65
C ASN A 71 1.96 2.46 -14.55
N PRO A 72 2.82 3.23 -15.26
CA PRO A 72 2.39 4.38 -16.04
C PRO A 72 1.56 3.98 -17.29
N ALA A 73 1.66 2.73 -17.73
CA ALA A 73 0.99 2.24 -18.94
C ALA A 73 -0.50 1.88 -18.72
N THR A 74 -1.06 2.19 -17.54
CA THR A 74 -2.42 1.80 -17.17
C THR A 74 -3.27 3.02 -16.80
N PRO A 75 -4.61 2.94 -16.92
CA PRO A 75 -5.48 4.02 -16.48
C PRO A 75 -5.37 4.29 -14.98
N PHE A 76 -5.90 5.44 -14.56
CA PHE A 76 -6.19 5.72 -13.15
C PHE A 76 -7.32 4.81 -12.66
N THR A 77 -7.29 4.50 -11.36
CA THR A 77 -8.33 3.73 -10.69
C THR A 77 -8.92 4.54 -9.55
N GLN A 78 -10.06 4.10 -8.99
CA GLN A 78 -10.67 4.74 -7.82
C GLN A 78 -9.80 4.65 -6.55
N PHE A 79 -8.69 3.91 -6.60
CA PHE A 79 -7.72 3.86 -5.52
C PHE A 79 -7.16 5.25 -5.20
N PHE A 80 -6.68 5.95 -6.24
CA PHE A 80 -6.14 7.30 -6.17
C PHE A 80 -6.24 7.94 -7.56
N GLN A 81 -7.17 8.87 -7.72
CA GLN A 81 -7.40 9.54 -9.00
C GLN A 81 -6.45 10.73 -9.15
N LYS A 82 -6.10 11.08 -10.40
CA LYS A 82 -5.29 12.28 -10.65
C LYS A 82 -5.92 13.53 -10.05
N SER A 83 -7.25 13.65 -10.12
CA SER A 83 -7.98 14.82 -9.62
C SER A 83 -7.90 14.98 -8.11
N ASP A 84 -7.57 13.92 -7.36
CA ASP A 84 -7.31 14.01 -5.93
C ASP A 84 -5.94 14.67 -5.67
N LEU A 85 -4.90 14.27 -6.42
CA LEU A 85 -3.58 14.89 -6.32
C LEU A 85 -3.57 16.31 -6.89
N GLU A 86 -4.27 16.57 -8.00
CA GLU A 86 -4.47 17.93 -8.55
C GLU A 86 -5.08 18.86 -7.50
N TYR A 87 -6.04 18.37 -6.71
CA TYR A 87 -6.67 19.14 -5.64
C TYR A 87 -5.70 19.47 -4.50
N VAL A 88 -4.85 18.51 -4.13
CA VAL A 88 -3.86 18.69 -3.06
C VAL A 88 -2.79 19.70 -3.50
N LEU A 89 -2.23 19.52 -4.70
CA LEU A 89 -1.11 20.31 -5.22
C LEU A 89 -1.53 21.59 -5.93
N ASN A 90 -2.83 21.81 -6.10
CA ASN A 90 -3.39 22.92 -6.88
C ASN A 90 -2.75 23.08 -8.27
N THR A 91 -2.46 21.96 -8.93
CA THR A 91 -1.73 21.90 -10.21
C THR A 91 -2.39 20.86 -11.11
N LYS A 92 -2.40 21.08 -12.43
CA LYS A 92 -2.93 20.11 -13.40
C LYS A 92 -1.94 19.00 -13.69
N ILE A 93 -2.46 17.79 -13.87
CA ILE A 93 -1.69 16.59 -14.17
C ILE A 93 -2.19 16.01 -15.50
N ARG A 94 -1.27 15.93 -16.46
CA ARG A 94 -1.55 15.49 -17.82
C ARG A 94 -1.93 14.01 -17.86
N ASP A 95 -1.05 13.17 -17.34
CA ASP A 95 -1.11 11.71 -17.47
C ASP A 95 -0.59 10.99 -16.21
N LYS A 96 -0.56 9.65 -16.26
CA LYS A 96 -0.14 8.82 -15.12
C LYS A 96 1.37 8.88 -14.86
N ALA A 97 2.19 9.12 -15.88
CA ALA A 97 3.63 9.28 -15.68
C ALA A 97 3.89 10.57 -14.89
N GLU A 98 3.27 11.69 -15.30
CA GLU A 98 3.36 12.94 -14.54
C GLU A 98 2.78 12.79 -13.12
N PHE A 99 1.67 12.09 -12.94
CA PHE A 99 1.12 11.79 -11.61
C PHE A 99 2.16 11.11 -10.70
N ILE A 100 2.82 10.06 -11.20
CA ILE A 100 3.85 9.33 -10.46
C ILE A 100 5.03 10.25 -10.15
N ASP A 101 5.47 11.06 -11.12
CA ASP A 101 6.57 12.02 -10.92
C ASP A 101 6.21 13.07 -9.86
N ARG A 102 4.97 13.57 -9.83
CA ARG A 102 4.51 14.49 -8.78
C ARG A 102 4.49 13.84 -7.40
N CYS A 103 4.03 12.60 -7.30
CA CYS A 103 4.13 11.83 -6.04
C CYS A 103 5.59 11.69 -5.62
N ASN A 104 6.50 11.40 -6.55
CA ASN A 104 7.91 11.24 -6.24
C ASN A 104 8.57 12.55 -5.79
N GLN A 105 8.25 13.66 -6.45
CA GLN A 105 8.74 15.01 -6.13
C GLN A 105 8.37 15.45 -4.71
N ILE A 106 7.17 15.11 -4.24
CA ILE A 106 6.74 15.45 -2.87
C ILE A 106 7.17 14.39 -1.83
N GLY A 107 7.74 13.27 -2.27
CA GLY A 107 8.11 12.17 -1.39
C GLY A 107 6.92 11.32 -0.92
N LEU A 108 5.85 11.21 -1.71
CA LEU A 108 4.69 10.36 -1.42
C LEU A 108 4.90 8.94 -1.96
N LEU A 109 5.15 8.01 -1.04
CA LEU A 109 5.28 6.58 -1.30
C LEU A 109 4.05 5.81 -0.81
N ILE A 110 3.68 4.79 -1.56
CA ILE A 110 2.52 3.94 -1.31
C ILE A 110 3.03 2.52 -1.07
N ILE A 111 2.53 1.88 -0.02
CA ILE A 111 2.86 0.50 0.33
C ILE A 111 1.59 -0.33 0.44
N ASP A 112 1.59 -1.47 -0.24
CA ASP A 112 0.59 -2.51 -0.05
C ASP A 112 0.80 -3.21 1.29
N ILE A 113 -0.31 -3.50 1.96
CA ILE A 113 -0.27 -4.31 3.18
C ILE A 113 -0.13 -5.80 2.89
N SER A 114 -0.67 -6.25 1.75
CA SER A 114 -0.66 -7.65 1.38
C SER A 114 0.40 -7.97 0.32
N PRO A 115 1.17 -9.06 0.47
CA PRO A 115 2.08 -9.53 -0.56
C PRO A 115 1.38 -10.16 -1.77
N PHE A 116 0.12 -10.60 -1.64
CA PHE A 116 -0.50 -11.48 -2.64
C PHE A 116 -1.63 -10.81 -3.41
N ALA A 117 -1.60 -10.95 -4.73
CA ALA A 117 -2.66 -10.49 -5.63
C ALA A 117 -3.84 -11.48 -5.74
N LEU A 118 -4.40 -11.93 -4.61
CA LEU A 118 -5.49 -12.94 -4.58
C LEU A 118 -6.78 -12.39 -5.22
N ASN A 119 -7.14 -12.87 -6.39
CA ASN A 119 -8.26 -12.36 -7.18
C ASN A 119 -9.15 -13.50 -7.72
N THR A 120 -10.36 -13.18 -8.16
CA THR A 120 -11.34 -14.20 -8.57
C THR A 120 -11.09 -14.84 -9.93
N GLU A 121 -10.19 -14.29 -10.74
CA GLU A 121 -9.87 -14.81 -12.08
C GLU A 121 -8.67 -15.75 -12.06
N ASP A 122 -7.63 -15.41 -11.29
CA ASP A 122 -6.34 -16.09 -11.34
C ASP A 122 -6.09 -17.03 -10.14
N THR A 123 -6.84 -16.90 -9.04
CA THR A 123 -6.64 -17.70 -7.82
C THR A 123 -7.94 -18.28 -7.26
N ILE A 124 -7.85 -19.46 -6.65
CA ILE A 124 -9.01 -20.12 -6.02
C ILE A 124 -9.44 -19.42 -4.73
N ILE A 125 -8.47 -19.06 -3.88
CA ILE A 125 -8.71 -18.18 -2.74
C ILE A 125 -8.64 -16.74 -3.21
N ASN A 126 -9.45 -15.85 -2.64
CA ASN A 126 -9.51 -14.45 -3.06
C ASN A 126 -10.05 -13.55 -1.94
N TYR A 127 -9.81 -12.25 -2.08
CA TYR A 127 -10.25 -11.25 -1.09
C TYR A 127 -11.76 -10.99 -1.05
N ARG A 128 -12.56 -11.56 -1.96
CA ARG A 128 -14.01 -11.46 -1.82
C ARG A 128 -14.45 -12.36 -0.67
N GLY A 129 -15.42 -11.87 0.11
CA GLY A 129 -15.88 -12.60 1.29
C GLY A 129 -16.43 -13.98 0.96
N LYS A 130 -16.22 -14.91 1.89
CA LYS A 130 -16.76 -16.27 1.83
C LYS A 130 -18.28 -16.24 1.70
N SER A 131 -18.81 -16.93 0.69
CA SER A 131 -20.25 -17.05 0.45
C SER A 131 -20.58 -18.37 -0.26
N LYS A 132 -21.86 -18.66 -0.48
CA LYS A 132 -22.26 -19.86 -1.25
C LYS A 132 -21.69 -19.85 -2.67
N GLN A 133 -21.56 -18.66 -3.27
CA GLN A 133 -21.01 -18.45 -4.62
C GLN A 133 -19.48 -18.27 -4.61
N ASN A 134 -18.87 -18.12 -3.44
CA ASN A 134 -17.42 -17.97 -3.26
C ASN A 134 -16.97 -18.78 -2.03
N PRO A 135 -16.98 -20.12 -2.11
CA PRO A 135 -16.72 -20.98 -0.95
C PRO A 135 -15.29 -20.87 -0.42
N TYR A 136 -14.35 -20.40 -1.25
CA TYR A 136 -12.93 -20.23 -0.91
C TYR A 136 -12.54 -18.75 -0.72
N GLY A 137 -13.52 -17.85 -0.67
CA GLY A 137 -13.30 -16.47 -0.27
C GLY A 137 -12.73 -16.41 1.14
N ILE A 138 -11.71 -15.58 1.35
CA ILE A 138 -11.08 -15.48 2.68
C ILE A 138 -11.96 -14.65 3.62
N THR A 139 -12.04 -15.07 4.87
CA THR A 139 -12.69 -14.32 5.94
C THR A 139 -11.78 -13.17 6.42
N LYS A 140 -12.36 -12.19 7.12
CA LYS A 140 -11.57 -11.10 7.73
C LYS A 140 -10.50 -11.61 8.69
N ARG A 141 -10.79 -12.67 9.44
CA ARG A 141 -9.86 -13.28 10.41
C ARG A 141 -8.70 -13.97 9.71
N GLU A 142 -8.99 -14.76 8.69
CA GLU A 142 -7.98 -15.44 7.87
C GLU A 142 -7.09 -14.43 7.16
N TYR A 143 -7.69 -13.37 6.60
CA TYR A 143 -6.91 -12.30 5.98
C TYR A 143 -5.97 -11.63 6.98
N ARG A 144 -6.47 -11.28 8.17
CA ARG A 144 -5.63 -10.70 9.22
C ARG A 144 -4.48 -11.62 9.61
N LEU A 145 -4.74 -12.91 9.77
CA LEU A 145 -3.71 -13.89 10.09
C LEU A 145 -2.66 -14.00 8.98
N LEU A 146 -3.09 -14.04 7.71
CA LEU A 146 -2.17 -14.10 6.57
C LEU A 146 -1.26 -12.87 6.51
N ILE A 147 -1.79 -11.67 6.77
CA ILE A 147 -0.97 -10.45 6.86
C ILE A 147 -0.01 -10.51 8.04
N GLN A 148 -0.46 -10.96 9.21
CA GLN A 148 0.41 -11.12 10.39
C GLN A 148 1.58 -12.09 10.13
N GLU A 149 1.30 -13.23 9.50
CA GLU A 149 2.30 -14.25 9.18
C GLU A 149 3.32 -13.74 8.14
N THR A 150 2.89 -12.91 7.19
CA THR A 150 3.75 -12.36 6.11
C THR A 150 4.39 -11.01 6.43
N LEU A 151 4.01 -10.37 7.53
CA LEU A 151 4.52 -9.06 7.95
C LEU A 151 6.06 -9.00 7.94
N PRO A 152 6.80 -9.96 8.55
CA PRO A 152 8.27 -9.87 8.66
C PRO A 152 9.01 -10.00 7.32
N THR A 153 8.39 -10.67 6.34
CA THR A 153 9.03 -11.06 5.06
C THR A 153 8.56 -10.20 3.88
N PHE A 154 7.54 -9.37 4.10
CA PHE A 154 7.00 -8.45 3.10
C PHE A 154 6.98 -6.99 3.58
N PHE A 155 6.09 -6.67 4.54
CA PHE A 155 5.88 -5.29 4.98
C PHE A 155 7.13 -4.73 5.67
N ASP A 156 7.66 -5.45 6.66
CA ASP A 156 8.89 -5.07 7.38
C ASP A 156 10.07 -4.89 6.43
N CYS A 157 10.23 -5.78 5.44
CA CYS A 157 11.28 -5.64 4.43
C CYS A 157 11.15 -4.34 3.62
N LYS A 158 9.93 -3.91 3.30
CA LYS A 158 9.72 -2.63 2.61
C LYS A 158 10.00 -1.45 3.54
N ILE A 159 9.56 -1.53 4.79
CA ILE A 159 9.85 -0.49 5.80
C ILE A 159 11.35 -0.33 6.02
N GLU A 160 12.12 -1.42 6.08
CA GLU A 160 13.58 -1.40 6.18
C GLU A 160 14.24 -0.67 5.00
N LYS A 161 13.67 -0.76 3.78
CA LYS A 161 14.16 -0.01 2.61
C LYS A 161 13.74 1.46 2.62
N ILE A 162 12.64 1.78 3.28
CA ILE A 162 12.13 3.16 3.40
C ILE A 162 12.90 3.94 4.47
N ALA A 163 13.20 3.32 5.61
CA ALA A 163 13.75 4.00 6.78
C ALA A 163 14.99 4.86 6.50
N PRO A 164 15.97 4.44 5.66
CA PRO A 164 17.12 5.28 5.32
C PRO A 164 16.80 6.52 4.48
N LYS A 165 15.62 6.55 3.84
CA LYS A 165 15.15 7.65 2.99
C LYS A 165 14.02 8.44 3.63
N ALA A 166 13.54 8.05 4.81
CA ALA A 166 12.44 8.71 5.49
C ALA A 166 12.88 10.08 6.02
N SER A 167 12.05 11.10 5.83
CA SER A 167 12.28 12.39 6.47
C SER A 167 12.06 12.29 7.98
N CYS A 168 12.63 13.24 8.74
CA CYS A 168 12.46 13.27 10.19
C CYS A 168 11.02 13.57 10.65
N ASP A 169 10.19 14.18 9.79
CA ASP A 169 8.76 14.45 10.00
C ASP A 169 7.89 13.61 9.04
N ILE A 170 8.31 12.37 8.74
CA ILE A 170 7.54 11.49 7.87
C ILE A 170 6.12 11.31 8.41
N ARG A 171 5.13 11.46 7.53
CA ARG A 171 3.71 11.27 7.87
C ARG A 171 3.20 9.98 7.29
N VAL A 172 2.76 9.09 8.16
CA VAL A 172 2.22 7.79 7.79
C VAL A 172 0.71 7.79 7.94
N PHE A 173 -0.03 7.23 6.98
CA PHE A 173 -1.50 7.18 7.02
C PHE A 173 -2.07 6.04 6.20
N PHE A 174 -3.28 5.60 6.54
CA PHE A 174 -4.02 4.60 5.76
C PHE A 174 -4.85 5.24 4.66
N ARG A 175 -4.92 4.59 3.50
CA ARG A 175 -5.90 4.95 2.45
C ARG A 175 -7.33 4.71 2.94
N TYR A 176 -7.59 3.51 3.51
CA TYR A 176 -8.94 3.03 3.81
C TYR A 176 -9.17 2.88 5.31
N ALA A 177 -10.29 3.40 5.83
CA ALA A 177 -10.74 3.13 7.21
C ALA A 177 -10.86 1.63 7.51
N ARG A 178 -11.29 0.82 6.54
CA ARG A 178 -11.37 -0.65 6.71
C ARG A 178 -10.00 -1.28 6.98
N VAL A 179 -8.97 -0.84 6.26
CA VAL A 179 -7.60 -1.36 6.38
C VAL A 179 -7.05 -0.92 7.73
N GLU A 180 -7.21 0.36 8.09
CA GLU A 180 -6.86 0.85 9.42
C GLU A 180 -7.51 0.02 10.54
N ASN A 181 -8.84 -0.08 10.54
CA ASN A 181 -9.59 -0.82 11.56
C ASN A 181 -9.17 -2.29 11.69
N THR A 182 -8.65 -2.89 10.61
CA THR A 182 -8.29 -4.30 10.59
C THR A 182 -6.82 -4.52 10.96
N PHE A 183 -5.94 -3.53 10.79
CA PHE A 183 -4.49 -3.75 10.81
C PHE A 183 -3.67 -2.69 11.56
N ARG A 184 -4.30 -1.64 12.11
CA ARG A 184 -3.60 -0.53 12.78
C ARG A 184 -2.57 -1.00 13.80
N ASP A 185 -2.96 -1.93 14.68
CA ASP A 185 -2.10 -2.40 15.76
C ASP A 185 -0.83 -3.10 15.24
N ILE A 186 -0.97 -4.08 14.34
CA ILE A 186 0.18 -4.82 13.82
C ILE A 186 1.08 -3.97 12.92
N ILE A 187 0.51 -3.00 12.20
CA ILE A 187 1.27 -2.11 11.33
C ILE A 187 1.98 -1.02 12.14
N ALA A 188 1.34 -0.48 13.16
CA ALA A 188 1.95 0.50 14.05
C ALA A 188 3.18 -0.09 14.75
N ASP A 189 3.11 -1.33 15.23
CA ASP A 189 4.25 -2.01 15.87
C ASP A 189 5.47 -2.08 14.92
N SER A 190 5.26 -2.44 13.65
CA SER A 190 6.31 -2.43 12.63
C SER A 190 6.87 -1.03 12.40
N LEU A 191 6.02 -0.01 12.25
CA LEU A 191 6.48 1.36 11.98
C LEU A 191 7.29 1.93 13.15
N ILE A 192 6.86 1.68 14.39
CA ILE A 192 7.54 2.10 15.62
C ILE A 192 8.92 1.42 15.70
N LYS A 193 9.01 0.12 15.42
CA LYS A 193 10.28 -0.64 15.39
C LYS A 193 11.34 0.00 14.47
N TYR A 194 10.92 0.65 13.38
CA TYR A 194 11.82 1.30 12.43
C TYR A 194 11.84 2.84 12.55
N ASN A 195 11.34 3.40 13.66
CA ASN A 195 11.30 4.84 13.93
C ASN A 195 10.55 5.68 12.87
N LEU A 196 9.57 5.10 12.17
CA LEU A 196 8.71 5.82 11.24
C LEU A 196 7.44 6.38 11.90
N LEU A 197 7.21 6.02 13.16
CA LEU A 197 6.04 6.43 13.92
C LEU A 197 6.41 6.51 15.41
N ALA A 198 5.98 7.57 16.09
CA ALA A 198 6.21 7.73 17.53
C ALA A 198 5.21 6.90 18.35
N SER A 199 3.94 6.88 17.93
CA SER A 199 2.89 6.11 18.59
C SER A 199 1.82 5.63 17.61
N ALA A 200 1.12 4.54 17.95
CA ALA A 200 0.02 4.01 17.16
C ALA A 200 -1.16 4.99 16.97
N ASN A 201 -1.25 6.05 17.79
CA ASN A 201 -2.27 7.08 17.68
C ASN A 201 -1.99 8.06 16.53
N ASP A 202 -0.75 8.15 16.06
CA ASP A 202 -0.30 9.10 15.03
C ASP A 202 -0.50 8.57 13.60
N LEU A 203 -1.40 7.59 13.43
CA LEU A 203 -1.62 6.88 12.18
C LEU A 203 -3.06 7.10 11.66
N PRO A 204 -3.38 8.26 11.05
CA PRO A 204 -4.74 8.57 10.56
C PRO A 204 -5.10 7.81 9.28
N GLU A 205 -6.34 7.97 8.80
CA GLU A 205 -6.80 7.51 7.49
C GLU A 205 -7.39 8.63 6.64
N ILE A 206 -7.46 8.43 5.32
CA ILE A 206 -7.92 9.44 4.35
C ILE A 206 -9.13 8.99 3.51
N SER A 207 -9.94 8.03 3.97
CA SER A 207 -11.08 7.55 3.19
C SER A 207 -12.27 8.49 3.25
N ASN A 208 -12.99 8.51 2.14
CA ASN A 208 -14.31 9.11 2.00
C ASN A 208 -15.38 7.99 2.14
N PRO A 209 -16.49 8.21 2.86
CA PRO A 209 -17.62 7.28 2.93
C PRO A 209 -18.15 6.80 1.57
N ALA A 210 -18.03 7.60 0.52
CA ALA A 210 -18.39 7.24 -0.86
C ALA A 210 -17.36 6.32 -1.56
N GLY A 211 -16.33 5.85 -0.85
CA GLY A 211 -15.33 4.89 -1.32
C GLY A 211 -14.05 5.52 -1.90
N GLY A 212 -14.04 6.83 -2.19
CA GLY A 212 -12.87 7.56 -2.69
C GLY A 212 -11.90 8.04 -1.60
N ILE A 213 -10.99 8.94 -1.96
CA ILE A 213 -10.13 9.68 -1.04
C ILE A 213 -10.88 10.93 -0.54
N ASP A 214 -10.81 11.18 0.77
CA ASP A 214 -11.18 12.48 1.35
C ASP A 214 -10.06 13.48 1.07
N ARG A 215 -10.33 14.33 0.08
CA ARG A 215 -9.40 15.35 -0.42
C ARG A 215 -8.96 16.34 0.66
N ASN A 216 -9.81 16.63 1.65
CA ASN A 216 -9.46 17.54 2.73
C ASN A 216 -8.48 16.88 3.69
N LYS A 217 -8.70 15.61 4.05
CA LYS A 217 -7.79 14.87 4.92
C LYS A 217 -6.40 14.73 4.33
N ILE A 218 -6.30 14.26 3.07
CA ILE A 218 -5.00 14.15 2.40
C ILE A 218 -4.34 15.51 2.20
N LYS A 219 -5.12 16.56 1.88
CA LYS A 219 -4.60 17.93 1.78
C LYS A 219 -4.05 18.41 3.11
N THR A 220 -4.71 18.15 4.23
CA THR A 220 -4.19 18.48 5.56
C THR A 220 -2.88 17.75 5.85
N ILE A 221 -2.81 16.45 5.57
CA ILE A 221 -1.58 15.67 5.81
C ILE A 221 -0.43 16.19 4.94
N ILE A 222 -0.66 16.45 3.66
CA ILE A 222 0.39 16.91 2.75
C ILE A 222 0.73 18.40 3.00
N ASN A 223 -0.24 19.24 3.37
CA ASN A 223 -0.05 20.69 3.60
C ASN A 223 0.22 21.12 5.05
N LEU A 224 0.41 20.19 5.99
CA LEU A 224 0.94 20.53 7.32
C LEU A 224 2.45 20.85 7.30
N ALA A 225 3.04 21.06 6.11
CA ALA A 225 4.44 21.49 5.90
C ALA A 225 4.57 22.87 5.22
N VAL A 226 3.71 23.83 5.61
CA VAL A 226 3.97 25.27 5.38
C VAL A 226 4.09 26.06 6.70
N ILE A 227 3.83 25.44 7.85
CA ILE A 227 4.07 26.06 9.15
C ILE A 227 5.45 25.63 9.64
N TYR A 228 6.51 26.24 9.09
CA TYR A 228 7.80 26.51 9.77
C TYR A 228 8.83 27.24 8.88
N ILE A 229 8.51 27.58 7.61
CA ILE A 229 9.45 28.31 6.73
C ILE A 229 9.08 29.80 6.54
N PHE A 230 7.91 30.27 7.01
CA PHE A 230 7.53 31.69 6.90
C PHE A 230 7.71 32.55 8.16
N THR A 231 8.25 32.01 9.25
CA THR A 231 8.52 32.78 10.47
C THR A 231 9.95 33.32 10.57
N TYR A 232 10.86 32.95 9.68
CA TYR A 232 12.26 33.42 9.71
C TYR A 232 12.69 34.32 8.55
N PHE A 233 11.78 34.71 7.65
CA PHE A 233 12.10 35.61 6.53
C PHE A 233 11.36 36.96 6.54
N VAL A 234 10.75 37.33 7.67
CA VAL A 234 10.13 38.67 7.85
C VAL A 234 10.81 39.49 8.97
N GLU A 235 11.86 38.97 9.62
CA GLU A 235 12.68 39.73 10.59
C GLU A 235 14.18 39.66 10.30
N MET A 236 14.58 39.90 9.04
CA MET A 236 15.95 40.32 8.71
C MET A 236 15.96 41.43 7.66
#